data_AF-A0A1Q9RZ48-F1
#
_entry.id   AF-A0A1Q9RZ48-F1
#
_cell.length_a   1.000
_cell.length_b   1.000
_cell.length_c   1.000
_cell.angle_alpha   90.00
_cell.angle_beta   90.00
_cell.angle_gamma   90.00
#
_symmetry.space_group_name_H-M   'P 1'
#
loop_
_entity.id
_entity.type
_entity.pdbx_description
1 polymer ?
#
loop_
_entity_poly.entity_id
_entity_poly.type
_entity_poly.pdbx_seq_one_letter_code
_entity_poly.pdbx_strand_id
1 'polypeptide(L)'
;MYLPSPLSGWLVDRFGPRPVAAASGVTLLGAGVVAMAAPVHSVPALAAALALLGLGWSFGLVSGTAMLASALPLATRAKTQGAVDLWIAVAGAVGGMASGLVVASTSYAILGGLLAAAVVPIIAVTSLERTPAVRSIR
;
A
#
# COMPACT_ATOMS: atom_id res chain seq x y z
N MET A 1 2.50 -7.61 10.70
CA MET A 1 1.41 -8.57 10.95
C MET A 1 1.27 -9.47 9.73
N TYR A 2 1.45 -10.79 9.88
CA TYR A 2 1.46 -11.76 8.77
C TYR A 2 0.14 -12.53 8.60
N LEU A 3 -0.90 -12.22 9.40
CA LEU A 3 -2.16 -12.97 9.35
C LEU A 3 -2.86 -12.96 7.97
N PRO A 4 -2.78 -11.88 7.17
CA PRO A 4 -3.28 -11.90 5.79
C PRO A 4 -2.29 -12.46 4.76
N SER A 5 -1.06 -12.83 5.15
CA SER A 5 -0.01 -13.17 4.20
C SER A 5 -0.32 -14.37 3.28
N PRO A 6 -1.04 -15.42 3.74
CA PRO A 6 -1.46 -16.51 2.85
C PRO A 6 -2.46 -16.05 1.79
N LEU A 7 -3.40 -15.19 2.18
CA LEU A 7 -4.42 -14.63 1.28
C LEU A 7 -3.79 -13.72 0.24
N SER A 8 -2.85 -12.85 0.65
CA SER A 8 -2.12 -11.99 -0.28
C SER A 8 -1.24 -12.79 -1.24
N GLY A 9 -0.59 -13.86 -0.76
CA GLY A 9 0.17 -14.78 -1.60
C GLY A 9 -0.72 -15.47 -2.64
N TRP A 10 -1.83 -16.06 -2.19
CA TRP A 10 -2.80 -16.70 -3.08
C TRP A 10 -3.39 -15.74 -4.11
N LEU A 11 -3.69 -14.49 -3.73
CA LEU A 11 -4.16 -13.45 -4.65
C LEU A 11 -3.10 -13.13 -5.72
N VAL A 12 -1.83 -12.99 -5.33
CA VAL A 12 -0.72 -12.72 -6.26
C VAL A 12 -0.51 -13.89 -7.20
N ASP A 13 -0.55 -15.11 -6.69
CA ASP A 13 -0.37 -16.32 -7.51
C ASP A 13 -1.52 -16.51 -8.51
N ARG A 14 -2.75 -16.12 -8.14
CA ARG A 14 -3.94 -16.28 -9.00
C ARG A 14 -4.17 -15.14 -9.98
N PHE A 15 -4.00 -13.89 -9.56
CA PHE A 15 -4.31 -12.71 -10.37
C PHE A 15 -3.07 -12.00 -10.92
N GLY A 16 -1.88 -12.38 -10.44
CA GLY A 16 -0.63 -11.70 -10.74
C GLY A 16 -0.36 -10.53 -9.79
N PRO A 17 0.89 -10.05 -9.70
CA PRO A 17 1.28 -9.08 -8.69
C PRO A 17 0.78 -7.66 -8.98
N ARG A 18 0.68 -7.25 -10.25
CA ARG A 18 0.21 -5.90 -10.63
C ARG A 18 -1.22 -5.56 -10.16
N PRO A 19 -2.25 -6.40 -10.40
CA PRO A 19 -3.60 -6.10 -9.91
C PRO A 19 -3.68 -6.10 -8.38
N VAL A 20 -2.89 -6.94 -7.69
CA VAL A 20 -2.83 -6.96 -6.22
C VAL A 20 -2.17 -5.70 -5.67
N ALA A 21 -1.14 -5.17 -6.34
CA ALA A 21 -0.55 -3.89 -5.99
C ALA A 21 -1.55 -2.74 -6.11
N ALA A 22 -2.39 -2.73 -7.15
CA ALA A 22 -3.44 -1.73 -7.27
C ALA A 22 -4.56 -1.93 -6.24
N ALA A 23 -4.92 -3.18 -5.90
CA ALA A 23 -5.85 -3.48 -4.83
C ALA A 23 -5.35 -2.98 -3.47
N SER A 24 -4.04 -3.07 -3.19
CA SER A 24 -3.40 -2.46 -2.02
C SER A 24 -3.74 -0.96 -1.91
N GLY A 25 -3.53 -0.20 -2.98
CA GLY A 25 -3.87 1.23 -3.01
C GLY A 25 -5.34 1.51 -2.70
N VAL A 26 -6.26 0.77 -3.34
CA VAL A 26 -7.71 0.90 -3.08
C VAL A 26 -8.07 0.55 -1.64
N THR A 27 -7.51 -0.53 -1.09
CA THR A 27 -7.75 -0.93 0.31
C THR A 27 -7.21 0.10 1.30
N LEU A 28 -6.04 0.69 1.03
CA LEU A 28 -5.45 1.74 1.85
C LEU A 28 -6.28 3.04 1.81
N LEU A 29 -6.77 3.45 0.64
CA LEU A 29 -7.71 4.56 0.52
C LEU A 29 -9.00 4.27 1.30
N GLY A 30 -9.55 3.06 1.18
CA GLY A 30 -10.70 2.62 1.95
C GLY A 30 -10.47 2.70 3.46
N ALA A 31 -9.31 2.26 3.95
CA ALA A 31 -8.92 2.40 5.35
C ALA A 31 -8.93 3.86 5.82
N GLY A 32 -8.40 4.77 5.01
CA GLY A 32 -8.42 6.21 5.29
C GLY A 32 -9.83 6.81 5.35
N VAL A 33 -10.71 6.42 4.42
CA VAL A 33 -12.11 6.86 4.41
C VAL A 33 -12.86 6.35 5.65
N VAL A 34 -12.66 5.08 6.02
CA VAL A 34 -13.27 4.51 7.24
C VAL A 34 -12.76 5.23 8.48
N ALA A 35 -11.45 5.51 8.56
CA ALA A 35 -10.86 6.25 9.67
C ALA A 35 -11.41 7.68 9.77
N MET A 36 -11.59 8.36 8.63
CA MET A 36 -12.14 9.73 8.59
C MET A 36 -13.62 9.77 8.98
N ALA A 37 -14.40 8.77 8.59
CA ALA A 37 -15.83 8.69 8.92
C ALA A 37 -16.10 8.11 10.33
N ALA A 38 -15.07 7.58 11.01
CA ALA A 38 -15.23 6.95 12.31
C ALA A 38 -15.61 7.99 13.38
N PRO A 39 -16.66 7.73 14.18
CA PRO A 39 -16.94 8.54 15.36
C PRO A 39 -15.74 8.53 16.33
N VAL A 40 -15.47 9.67 16.97
CA VAL A 40 -14.28 9.91 17.83
C VAL A 40 -14.07 8.83 18.91
N HIS A 41 -15.14 8.16 19.35
CA HIS A 41 -15.09 7.13 20.40
C HIS A 41 -15.46 5.72 19.91
N SER A 42 -15.62 5.51 18.60
CA SER A 42 -16.02 4.20 18.05
C SER A 42 -14.82 3.28 17.86
N VAL A 43 -14.54 2.47 18.88
CA VAL A 43 -13.51 1.41 18.84
C VAL A 43 -13.73 0.45 17.66
N PRO A 44 -14.96 -0.02 17.34
CA PRO A 44 -15.16 -0.94 16.21
C PRO A 44 -14.81 -0.29 14.86
N ALA A 45 -15.15 0.98 14.65
CA ALA A 45 -14.83 1.69 13.41
C ALA A 45 -13.32 1.87 13.24
N LEU A 46 -12.61 2.22 14.32
CA LEU A 46 -11.15 2.32 14.30
C LEU A 46 -10.48 0.95 14.08
N ALA A 47 -11.00 -0.11 14.71
CA ALA A 47 -10.52 -1.47 14.50
C ALA A 47 -10.69 -1.92 13.05
N ALA A 48 -11.83 -1.59 12.41
CA ALA A 48 -12.06 -1.87 11.00
C ALA A 48 -11.08 -1.11 10.09
N ALA A 49 -10.84 0.17 10.37
CA ALA A 49 -9.85 0.97 9.63
C ALA A 49 -8.43 0.37 9.76
N LEU A 50 -8.02 -0.03 10.97
CA LEU A 50 -6.72 -0.67 11.22
C LEU A 50 -6.61 -2.05 10.56
N ALA A 51 -7.69 -2.83 10.53
CA ALA A 51 -7.72 -4.11 9.83
C ALA A 51 -7.53 -3.93 8.32
N LEU A 52 -8.26 -2.97 7.71
CA LEU A 52 -8.09 -2.61 6.31
C LEU A 52 -6.68 -2.10 6.01
N LEU A 53 -6.13 -1.26 6.89
CA LEU A 53 -4.75 -0.78 6.78
C LEU A 53 -3.75 -1.95 6.74
N GLY A 54 -3.89 -2.92 7.65
CA GLY A 54 -3.06 -4.12 7.69
C GLY A 54 -3.20 -5.00 6.44
N LEU A 55 -4.41 -5.12 5.90
CA LEU A 55 -4.68 -5.84 4.64
C LEU A 55 -4.01 -5.16 3.45
N GLY A 56 -4.24 -3.85 3.28
CA GLY A 56 -3.64 -3.07 2.20
C GLY A 56 -2.12 -3.11 2.23
N TRP A 57 -1.51 -2.97 3.42
CA TRP A 57 -0.06 -3.11 3.61
C TRP A 57 0.46 -4.49 3.17
N SER A 58 -0.25 -5.56 3.53
CA SER A 58 0.14 -6.94 3.16
C SER A 58 0.09 -7.17 1.66
N PHE A 59 -0.97 -6.68 0.97
CA PHE A 59 -1.06 -6.74 -0.48
C PHE A 59 0.09 -5.99 -1.16
N GLY A 60 0.43 -4.79 -0.67
CA GLY A 60 1.50 -3.97 -1.23
C GLY A 60 2.87 -4.64 -1.10
N LEU A 61 3.21 -5.13 0.10
CA LEU A 61 4.48 -5.83 0.33
C LEU A 61 4.60 -7.08 -0.53
N VAL A 62 3.62 -7.98 -0.48
CA VAL A 62 3.71 -9.28 -1.18
C VAL A 62 3.76 -9.10 -2.70
N SER A 63 2.92 -8.23 -3.26
CA SER A 63 2.94 -7.93 -4.69
C SER A 63 4.24 -7.23 -5.12
N GLY A 64 4.74 -6.27 -4.34
CA GLY A 64 6.00 -5.57 -4.61
C GLY A 64 7.20 -6.52 -4.59
N THR A 65 7.28 -7.40 -3.59
CA THR A 65 8.35 -8.41 -3.52
C THR A 65 8.27 -9.41 -4.67
N ALA A 66 7.08 -9.80 -5.11
CA ALA A 66 6.90 -10.69 -6.26
C ALA A 66 7.32 -10.02 -7.59
N MET A 67 7.02 -8.73 -7.76
CA MET A 67 7.48 -7.95 -8.92
C MET A 67 9.00 -7.84 -8.94
N LEU A 68 9.62 -7.53 -7.78
CA LEU A 68 11.06 -7.43 -7.67
C LEU A 68 11.76 -8.77 -7.93
N ALA A 69 11.22 -9.86 -7.37
CA ALA A 69 11.75 -11.20 -7.56
C ALA A 69 11.68 -11.64 -9.03
N SER A 70 10.60 -11.32 -9.74
CA SER A 70 10.47 -11.67 -11.17
C SER A 70 11.37 -10.83 -12.09
N ALA A 71 11.71 -9.59 -11.71
CA ALA A 71 12.55 -8.70 -12.50
C ALA A 71 14.07 -8.92 -12.32
N LEU A 72 14.50 -9.64 -11.28
CA LEU A 72 15.92 -9.75 -10.92
C LEU A 72 16.50 -11.17 -11.13
N PRO A 73 17.79 -11.28 -11.51
CA PRO A 73 18.55 -12.53 -11.44
C PRO A 73 18.67 -13.06 -10.01
N LEU A 74 18.67 -14.39 -9.84
CA LEU A 74 18.75 -15.06 -8.52
C LEU A 74 19.94 -14.56 -7.66
N ALA A 75 21.10 -14.30 -8.29
CA ALA A 75 22.31 -13.86 -7.60
C ALA A 75 22.17 -12.49 -6.91
N THR A 76 21.30 -11.60 -7.42
CA THR A 76 21.14 -10.23 -6.89
C THR A 76 19.87 -10.05 -6.07
N ARG A 77 18.90 -10.98 -6.14
CA ARG A 77 17.59 -10.88 -5.47
C ARG A 77 17.71 -10.59 -3.97
N ALA A 78 18.50 -11.39 -3.24
CA ALA A 78 18.63 -11.25 -1.79
C ALA A 78 19.20 -9.88 -1.39
N LYS A 79 20.23 -9.41 -2.12
CA LYS A 79 20.84 -8.10 -1.87
C LYS A 79 19.85 -6.96 -2.12
N THR A 80 19.12 -7.01 -3.23
CA THR A 80 18.15 -5.96 -3.55
C THR A 80 16.96 -5.99 -2.59
N GLN A 81 16.48 -7.18 -2.19
CA GLN A 81 15.41 -7.29 -1.19
C GLN A 81 15.82 -6.69 0.16
N GLY A 82 17.04 -6.97 0.63
CA GLY A 82 17.55 -6.35 1.86
C GLY A 82 17.65 -4.82 1.77
N ALA A 83 18.00 -4.27 0.60
CA ALA A 83 17.97 -2.83 0.37
C ALA A 83 16.54 -2.27 0.39
N VAL A 84 15.57 -2.97 -0.20
CA VAL A 84 14.15 -2.60 -0.14
C VAL A 84 13.63 -2.62 1.28
N ASP A 85 13.95 -3.65 2.06
CA ASP A 85 13.54 -3.75 3.46
C ASP A 85 14.14 -2.61 4.31
N LEU A 86 15.40 -2.24 4.05
CA LEU A 86 16.03 -1.07 4.66
C LEU A 86 15.28 0.22 4.30
N TRP A 87 14.93 0.42 3.02
CA TRP A 87 14.19 1.60 2.59
C TRP A 87 12.78 1.65 3.20
N ILE A 88 12.11 0.51 3.35
CA ILE A 88 10.82 0.43 4.06
C ILE A 88 10.98 0.88 5.52
N ALA A 89 12.03 0.41 6.21
CA ALA A 89 12.30 0.80 7.60
C ALA A 89 12.63 2.30 7.72
N VAL A 90 13.47 2.83 6.84
CA VAL A 90 13.83 4.26 6.79
C VAL A 90 12.60 5.11 6.50
N ALA A 91 11.78 4.73 5.52
CA ALA A 91 10.54 5.43 5.20
C ALA A 91 9.56 5.42 6.40
N GLY A 92 9.46 4.30 7.11
CA GLY A 92 8.67 4.20 8.34
C GLY A 92 9.17 5.12 9.45
N ALA A 93 10.48 5.18 9.68
CA ALA A 93 11.08 6.05 10.69
C ALA A 93 10.91 7.54 10.35
N VAL A 94 11.23 7.93 9.11
CA VAL A 94 11.09 9.31 8.63
C VAL A 94 9.63 9.73 8.59
N GLY A 95 8.73 8.89 8.08
CA GLY A 95 7.29 9.16 8.04
C GLY A 95 6.68 9.27 9.44
N GLY A 96 7.08 8.40 10.37
CA GLY A 96 6.67 8.49 11.78
C GLY A 96 7.13 9.79 12.44
N MET A 97 8.39 10.18 12.27
CA MET A 97 8.93 11.42 12.82
C MET A 97 8.27 12.66 12.19
N ALA A 98 8.17 12.70 10.86
CA ALA A 98 7.56 13.81 10.13
C ALA A 98 6.07 13.97 10.45
N SER A 99 5.31 12.87 10.54
CA SER A 99 3.90 12.93 10.92
C SER A 99 3.70 13.52 12.31
N GLY A 100 4.55 13.17 13.29
CA GLY A 100 4.53 13.76 14.63
C GLY A 100 4.77 15.27 14.61
N LEU A 101 5.78 15.74 13.86
CA LEU A 101 6.08 17.17 13.71
C LEU A 101 4.94 17.94 13.04
N VAL A 102 4.34 17.38 11.99
CA VAL A 102 3.20 18.00 11.30
C VAL A 102 2.01 18.09 12.23
N VAL A 103 1.65 17.02 12.95
CA VAL A 103 0.50 17.05 13.87
C VAL A 103 0.75 17.99 15.05
N ALA A 104 1.97 18.05 15.57
CA ALA A 104 2.33 18.95 16.67
C ALA A 104 2.26 20.43 16.29
N SER A 105 2.51 20.77 15.01
CA SER A 105 2.50 22.15 14.51
C SER A 105 1.21 22.56 13.80
N THR A 106 0.43 21.58 13.31
CA THR A 106 -0.75 21.83 12.47
C THR A 106 -1.96 21.02 12.96
N SER A 107 -2.34 19.95 12.27
CA SER A 107 -3.46 19.06 12.66
C SER A 107 -3.42 17.74 11.88
N TYR A 108 -4.17 16.75 12.35
CA TYR A 108 -4.42 15.51 11.61
C TYR A 108 -5.08 15.74 10.24
N ALA A 109 -5.90 16.80 10.10
CA ALA A 109 -6.55 17.13 8.84
C ALA A 109 -5.54 17.55 7.75
N ILE A 110 -4.56 18.38 8.11
CA ILE A 110 -3.49 18.81 7.19
C ILE A 110 -2.59 17.62 6.83
N LEU A 111 -2.18 16.82 7.81
CA LEU A 111 -1.40 15.61 7.54
C LEU A 111 -2.13 14.66 6.58
N GLY A 112 -3.42 14.39 6.84
CA GLY A 112 -4.25 13.55 5.98
C GLY A 112 -4.41 14.12 4.56
N GLY A 113 -4.63 15.43 4.44
CA GLY A 113 -4.75 16.12 3.16
C GLY A 113 -3.47 16.04 2.31
N LEU A 114 -2.30 16.26 2.93
CA LEU A 114 -1.00 16.14 2.25
C LEU A 114 -0.76 14.71 1.75
N LEU A 115 -1.05 13.71 2.58
CA LEU A 115 -0.91 12.31 2.20
C LEU A 115 -1.90 11.92 1.09
N ALA A 116 -3.15 12.37 1.16
CA ALA A 116 -4.15 12.13 0.12
C ALA A 116 -3.72 12.76 -1.21
N ALA A 117 -3.22 14.00 -1.20
CA ALA A 117 -2.72 14.69 -2.38
C ALA A 117 -1.53 13.97 -3.03
N ALA A 118 -0.70 13.27 -2.24
CA ALA A 118 0.40 12.46 -2.77
C ALA A 118 -0.07 11.10 -3.31
N VAL A 119 -0.93 10.39 -2.58
CA VAL A 119 -1.28 8.98 -2.86
C VAL A 119 -2.37 8.85 -3.93
N VAL A 120 -3.39 9.71 -3.94
CA VAL A 120 -4.52 9.61 -4.87
C VAL A 120 -4.10 9.72 -6.33
N PRO A 121 -3.24 10.68 -6.75
CA PRO A 121 -2.79 10.77 -8.14
C PRO A 121 -2.00 9.53 -8.59
N ILE A 122 -1.17 8.97 -7.72
CA ILE A 122 -0.38 7.75 -8.02
C ILE A 122 -1.32 6.57 -8.28
N ILE A 123 -2.35 6.40 -7.45
CA ILE A 123 -3.36 5.34 -7.65
C ILE A 123 -4.16 5.61 -8.93
N ALA A 124 -4.51 6.86 -9.23
CA ALA A 124 -5.25 7.22 -10.43
C ALA A 124 -4.44 6.90 -11.70
N VAL A 125 -3.18 7.32 -11.79
CA VAL A 125 -2.31 7.05 -12.94
C VAL A 125 -2.14 5.56 -13.17
N THR A 126 -1.82 4.80 -12.11
CA THR A 126 -1.66 3.34 -12.19
C THR A 126 -2.97 2.62 -12.53
N SER A 127 -4.13 3.23 -12.25
CA SER A 127 -5.44 2.71 -12.64
C SER A 127 -5.81 3.04 -14.09
N LEU A 128 -5.31 4.14 -14.64
CA LEU A 128 -5.58 4.57 -16.02
C LEU A 128 -4.73 3.81 -17.04
N GLU A 129 -3.54 3.34 -16.67
CA GLU A 129 -2.71 2.45 -17.51
C GLU A 129 -3.37 1.08 -17.80
N ARG A 130 -4.55 0.79 -17.23
CA ARG A 130 -5.30 -0.46 -17.36
C ARG A 130 -5.99 -0.70 -18.71
N THR A 131 -5.64 -0.01 -19.79
CA THR A 131 -6.14 -0.36 -21.14
C THR A 131 -5.03 -0.69 -22.14
N PRO A 132 -4.47 -1.92 -22.11
CA PRO A 132 -4.13 -2.59 -23.35
C PRO A 132 -5.44 -3.19 -23.88
N ALA A 133 -6.10 -2.47 -24.79
CA ALA A 133 -7.07 -3.08 -25.67
C ALA A 133 -6.41 -4.31 -26.29
N VAL A 134 -7.00 -5.49 -26.05
CA VAL A 134 -6.65 -6.73 -26.73
C VAL A 134 -6.80 -6.47 -28.22
N ARG A 135 -5.70 -6.14 -28.89
CA ARG A 135 -5.64 -6.07 -30.34
C ARG A 135 -5.56 -7.52 -30.82
N SER A 136 -6.72 -8.15 -31.01
CA SER A 136 -6.81 -9.38 -31.78
C SER A 136 -6.36 -9.08 -33.20
N ILE A 137 -5.12 -9.43 -33.51
CA ILE A 137 -4.60 -9.46 -34.87
C ILE A 137 -5.01 -10.82 -35.46
N ARG A 138 -5.84 -10.74 -36.51
CA ARG A 138 -6.12 -11.72 -37.57
C ARG A 138 -6.54 -13.14 -37.18
#